data_AF-A0A820JCZ1-F1
#
_entry.id   AF-A0A820JCZ1-F1
#
_cell.length_a   1.000
_cell.length_b   1.000
_cell.length_c   1.000
_cell.angle_alpha   90.00
_cell.angle_beta   90.00
_cell.angle_gamma   90.00
#
_symmetry.space_group_name_H-M   'P 1'
#
loop_
_entity.id
_entity.type
_entity.pdbx_description
1 polymer ?
#
loop_
_entity_poly.entity_id
_entity_poly.type
_entity_poly.pdbx_seq_one_letter_code
_entity_poly.pdbx_strand_id
1 'polypeptide(L)' 'KPAEQIPPSALYCAALIKETDFPPGDIPECGYAIAVHAHIDKIACTSPVEIKTFTNKTKKKWM' A
#
# COMPACT_ATOMS: atom_id res chain seq x y z
N LYS A 1 -1.57 -2.26 -0.72
CA LYS A 1 -2.07 -3.12 0.37
C LYS A 1 -3.52 -2.77 0.71
N PRO A 2 -4.46 -3.72 0.65
CA PRO A 2 -5.83 -3.51 1.08
C PRO A 2 -5.99 -3.42 2.62
N ALA A 3 -7.14 -2.89 3.05
CA ALA A 3 -7.53 -2.91 4.45
C ALA A 3 -7.82 -4.35 4.89
N GLU A 4 -7.45 -4.66 6.13
CA GLU A 4 -7.53 -6.02 6.69
C GLU A 4 -8.96 -6.54 6.81
N GLN A 5 -9.94 -5.63 6.90
CA GLN A 5 -11.36 -5.96 6.99
C GLN A 5 -11.99 -6.29 5.62
N ILE A 6 -11.35 -5.99 4.49
CA ILE A 6 -11.90 -6.22 3.14
C ILE A 6 -10.89 -6.89 2.18
N PRO A 7 -10.34 -8.08 2.53
CA PRO A 7 -9.42 -8.79 1.65
C PRO A 7 -10.05 -9.32 0.34
N PRO A 8 -11.29 -9.85 0.29
CA PRO A 8 -11.81 -10.49 -0.93
C PRO A 8 -12.07 -9.52 -2.09
N SER A 9 -12.63 -8.34 -1.80
CA SER A 9 -12.92 -7.34 -2.85
C SER A 9 -11.64 -6.81 -3.50
N ALA A 10 -10.56 -6.67 -2.73
CA ALA A 10 -9.26 -6.28 -3.27
C ALA A 10 -8.65 -7.36 -4.17
N LEU A 11 -8.82 -8.65 -3.82
CA LEU A 11 -8.41 -9.76 -4.67
C LEU A 11 -9.23 -9.83 -5.97
N TYR A 12 -10.54 -9.56 -5.90
CA TYR A 12 -11.39 -9.48 -7.08
C TYR A 12 -10.96 -8.35 -8.02
N CYS A 13 -10.70 -7.15 -7.48
CA CYS A 13 -10.15 -6.06 -8.29
C CYS A 13 -8.77 -6.40 -8.87
N ALA A 14 -7.90 -7.07 -8.11
CA ALA A 14 -6.60 -7.51 -8.61
C ALA A 14 -6.73 -8.56 -9.73
N ALA A 15 -7.72 -9.45 -9.65
CA ALA A 15 -8.02 -10.40 -10.73
C ALA A 15 -8.45 -9.66 -12.01
N LEU A 16 -9.33 -8.67 -11.90
CA LEU A 16 -9.73 -7.83 -13.04
C LEU A 16 -8.55 -7.06 -13.64
N ILE A 17 -7.63 -6.56 -12.82
CA ILE A 17 -6.42 -5.87 -13.32
C ILE A 17 -5.52 -6.84 -14.10
N LYS A 18 -5.44 -8.12 -13.71
CA LYS A 18 -4.67 -9.13 -14.44
C LYS A 18 -5.26 -9.50 -15.80
N GLU A 19 -6.54 -9.24 -16.02
CA GLU A 19 -7.19 -9.42 -17.33
C GLU A 19 -6.87 -8.29 -18.32
N THR A 20 -6.23 -7.23 -17.84
CA THR A 20 -5.75 -6.11 -18.66
C THR A 20 -4.24 -6.25 -18.87
N ASP A 21 -3.67 -5.61 -19.90
CA ASP A 21 -2.20 -5.52 -20.13
C ASP A 21 -1.47 -4.68 -19.07
N PHE A 22 -1.97 -4.63 -17.84
CA PHE A 22 -1.35 -3.95 -16.73
C PHE A 22 -0.16 -4.78 -16.22
N PRO A 23 1.03 -4.17 -16.04
CA PRO A 23 2.21 -4.92 -15.62
C PRO A 23 1.97 -5.64 -14.28
N PRO A 24 2.42 -6.88 -14.14
CA PRO A 24 2.28 -7.64 -12.90
C PRO A 24 3.03 -6.92 -11.78
N GLY A 25 2.36 -6.76 -10.64
CA GLY A 25 2.94 -6.18 -9.43
C GLY A 25 2.59 -7.03 -8.22
N ASP A 26 3.53 -7.12 -7.27
CA ASP A 26 3.32 -7.84 -6.03
C ASP A 26 2.41 -7.05 -5.09
N ILE A 27 1.49 -7.76 -4.43
CA ILE A 27 0.62 -7.19 -3.41
C ILE A 27 1.27 -7.44 -2.04
N PRO A 28 1.87 -6.43 -1.41
CA PRO A 28 2.54 -6.59 -0.13
C PRO A 28 1.55 -6.88 1.01
N GLU A 29 1.92 -7.81 1.89
CA GLU A 29 1.09 -8.33 2.98
C GLU A 29 0.95 -7.34 4.16
N CYS A 30 2.00 -6.57 4.48
CA CYS A 30 2.02 -5.68 5.64
C CYS A 30 2.22 -4.20 5.28
N GLY A 31 1.39 -3.32 5.85
CA GLY A 31 1.35 -1.89 5.50
C GLY A 31 2.46 -1.10 6.15
N TYR A 32 2.88 -1.56 7.32
CA TYR A 32 3.99 -0.97 8.03
C TYR A 32 5.30 -1.16 7.27
N ALA A 33 5.56 -2.37 6.77
CA ALA A 33 6.75 -2.67 5.98
C ALA A 33 6.87 -1.73 4.76
N ILE A 34 5.76 -1.50 4.04
CA ILE A 34 5.70 -0.55 2.92
C ILE A 34 5.98 0.88 3.38
N ALA A 35 5.45 1.28 4.54
CA ALA A 35 5.61 2.63 5.09
C ALA A 35 7.05 3.00 5.47
N VAL A 36 7.91 1.99 5.69
CA VAL A 36 9.30 2.17 6.10
C VAL A 36 10.31 1.68 5.05
N HIS A 37 9.86 1.10 3.94
CA HIS A 37 10.75 0.52 2.94
C HIS A 37 11.51 1.61 2.16
N ALA A 38 12.84 1.50 2.12
CA ALA A 38 13.73 2.51 1.52
C ALA A 38 13.49 2.72 0.02
N HIS A 39 13.09 1.68 -0.72
CA HIS A 39 12.87 1.73 -2.16
C HIS A 39 11.43 2.11 -2.57
N ILE A 40 10.61 2.58 -1.63
CA ILE A 40 9.30 3.09 -1.94
C ILE A 40 9.39 4.60 -1.90
N ASP A 41 9.05 5.29 -2.99
CA ASP A 41 9.10 6.75 -3.03
C ASP A 41 7.83 7.37 -2.47
N LYS A 42 6.66 6.86 -2.87
CA LYS A 42 5.34 7.42 -2.54
C LYS A 42 4.39 6.38 -2.00
N ILE A 43 3.51 6.81 -1.11
CA ILE A 43 2.46 5.98 -0.51
C ILE A 43 1.15 6.76 -0.56
N ALA A 44 0.17 6.21 -1.29
CA ALA A 44 -1.20 6.71 -1.27
C ALA A 44 -1.96 6.02 -0.13
N CYS A 45 -2.58 6.81 0.74
CA CYS A 45 -3.23 6.32 1.95
C CYS A 45 -4.58 7.03 2.15
N THR A 46 -5.67 6.27 2.25
CA THR A 46 -7.04 6.79 2.43
C THR A 46 -7.47 6.86 3.90
N SER A 47 -6.70 6.24 4.81
CA SER A 47 -6.98 6.20 6.25
C SER A 47 -6.89 7.57 6.95
N PRO A 48 -7.41 7.66 8.19
CA PRO A 48 -7.42 8.89 8.99
C PRO A 48 -6.04 9.53 9.22
N VAL A 49 -6.06 10.81 9.60
CA VAL A 49 -4.88 11.70 9.73
C VAL A 49 -3.76 11.11 10.60
N GLU A 50 -4.11 10.33 11.62
CA GLU A 50 -3.15 9.70 12.54
C GLU A 50 -2.22 8.70 11.82
N ILE A 51 -2.77 7.87 10.94
CA ILE A 51 -2.00 6.88 10.16
C ILE A 51 -1.17 7.58 9.09
N LYS A 52 -1.68 8.67 8.49
CA LYS A 52 -0.90 9.51 7.56
C LYS A 52 0.30 10.17 8.24
N THR A 53 0.11 10.64 9.46
CA THR A 53 1.17 11.27 10.26
C THR A 53 2.28 10.28 10.55
N PHE A 54 1.94 9.03 10.85
CA PHE A 54 2.90 7.95 11.05
C PHE A 54 3.77 7.72 9.79
N THR A 55 3.16 7.61 8.61
CA THR A 55 3.87 7.42 7.33
C THR A 55 4.78 8.60 6.97
N ASN A 56 4.37 9.84 7.28
CA ASN A 56 5.18 11.03 7.02
C ASN A 56 6.40 11.11 7.96
N LYS A 57 6.20 10.80 9.25
CA LYS A 57 7.29 10.76 10.24
C LYS A 57 8.32 9.68 9.91
N THR A 58 7.90 8.50 9.47
CA THR A 58 8.85 7.44 9.08
C THR A 58 9.67 7.85 7.87
N LYS A 59 9.06 8.41 6.83
CA LYS A 59 9.78 8.89 5.63
C LYS A 59 10.78 10.01 5.93
N LYS A 60 10.41 10.99 6.75
CA LYS A 60 11.31 12.08 7.19
C LYS A 60 12.50 11.60 8.02
N LYS A 61 12.40 10.46 8.71
CA LYS A 61 13.49 9.90 9.52
C LYS A 61 14.62 9.31 8.67
N TRP A 62 14.33 8.93 7.42
CA TRP A 62 15.28 8.30 6.50
C TRP A 62 15.78 9.24 5.40
N MET A 63 15.40 10.52 5.44
CA MET A 63 15.94 11.60 4.60
C MET A 63 16.92 12.44 5.41
#